data_AF-A0A850JND1-F1
#
_entry.id   AF-A0A850JND1-F1
#
_cell.length_a   1.000
_cell.length_b   1.000
_cell.length_c   1.000
_cell.angle_alpha   90.00
_cell.angle_beta   90.00
_cell.angle_gamma   90.00
#
_symmetry.space_group_name_H-M   'P 1'
#
loop_
_entity.id
_entity.type
_entity.pdbx_description
1 polymer ?
#
loop_
_entity_poly.entity_id
_entity_poly.type
_entity_poly.pdbx_seq_one_letter_code
_entity_poly.pdbx_strand_id
1 'polypeptide(L)'
;MNRPSIAAVCAAAVLPLAAGCADTGPTGHKELCSAYKHFRSEYSGWHPLSNKGVFTSLRDLGDVASRYEGDASIQAAGPRLKKMGESDSFNMLEVETTTSPIAAECGDASY
;
A
#
# COMPACT_ATOMS: atom_id res chain seq x y z
N MET A 1 19.65 -45.30 -0.20
CA MET A 1 20.55 -44.70 0.81
C MET A 1 21.20 -43.49 0.16
N ASN A 2 21.13 -42.23 0.58
CA ASN A 2 20.52 -41.52 1.70
C ASN A 2 20.20 -40.08 1.24
N ARG A 3 19.07 -39.52 1.71
CA ARG A 3 18.80 -38.07 1.67
C ARG A 3 19.60 -37.39 2.79
N PRO A 4 19.98 -36.12 2.61
CA PRO A 4 19.77 -35.18 3.72
C PRO A 4 18.95 -33.98 3.28
N SER A 5 17.84 -33.78 4.00
CA SER A 5 17.11 -32.53 4.13
C SER A 5 17.94 -31.52 4.93
N ILE A 6 18.03 -30.27 4.48
CA ILE A 6 18.48 -29.12 5.30
C ILE A 6 17.57 -27.95 4.87
N ALA A 7 16.41 -27.80 5.50
CA ALA A 7 16.18 -26.95 6.67
C ALA A 7 16.25 -25.45 6.33
N ALA A 8 15.08 -24.82 6.45
CA ALA A 8 14.85 -23.40 6.31
C ALA A 8 15.77 -22.56 7.20
N VAL A 9 16.29 -21.47 6.63
CA VAL A 9 16.84 -20.35 7.41
C VAL A 9 16.01 -19.13 7.08
N CYS A 10 14.97 -18.94 7.89
CA CYS A 10 14.40 -17.61 8.12
C CYS A 10 15.45 -16.80 8.87
N ALA A 11 16.13 -15.88 8.19
CA ALA A 11 16.91 -14.82 8.82
C ALA A 11 16.18 -13.50 8.60
N ALA A 12 15.45 -13.07 9.62
CA ALA A 12 14.93 -11.73 9.74
C ALA A 12 16.07 -10.70 9.90
N ALA A 13 15.75 -9.47 9.53
CA ALA A 13 16.44 -8.21 9.87
C ALA A 13 17.68 -7.84 9.05
N VAL A 14 17.44 -7.10 7.96
CA VAL A 14 18.24 -5.91 7.65
C VAL A 14 17.24 -4.80 7.32
N LEU A 15 17.15 -3.81 8.19
CA LEU A 15 16.64 -2.47 7.89
C LEU A 15 17.78 -1.70 7.23
N PRO A 16 17.73 -1.37 5.93
CA PRO A 16 18.48 -0.25 5.42
C PRO A 16 17.57 0.99 5.41
N LEU A 17 18.04 2.04 6.05
CA LEU A 17 17.57 3.41 5.83
C LEU A 17 17.88 3.79 4.38
N ALA A 18 17.00 3.45 3.45
CA ALA A 18 17.10 3.86 2.05
C ALA A 18 16.30 5.13 1.82
N ALA A 19 16.85 6.27 2.25
CA ALA A 19 16.56 7.52 1.58
C ALA A 19 17.21 7.44 0.17
N GLY A 20 16.45 7.01 -0.84
CA GLY A 20 16.84 7.15 -2.25
C GLY A 20 16.95 5.90 -3.12
N CYS A 21 16.50 4.72 -2.68
CA CYS A 21 16.20 3.64 -3.63
C CYS A 21 14.71 3.71 -3.95
N ALA A 22 14.36 4.21 -5.14
CA ALA A 22 13.07 3.88 -5.70
C ALA A 22 13.03 2.35 -5.81
N ASP A 23 12.26 1.70 -4.93
CA ASP A 23 11.94 0.27 -5.03
C ASP A 23 11.14 0.04 -6.33
N THR A 24 11.80 0.07 -7.47
CA THR A 24 11.26 -0.30 -8.80
C THR A 24 11.21 -1.83 -8.92
N GLY A 25 10.75 -2.51 -7.87
CA GLY A 25 10.49 -3.95 -7.84
C GLY A 25 9.01 -4.23 -7.66
N PRO A 26 8.54 -5.44 -8.04
CA PRO A 26 7.16 -5.85 -7.78
C PRO A 26 6.87 -5.85 -6.29
N THR A 27 5.69 -5.37 -5.90
CA THR A 27 5.24 -5.40 -4.51
C THR A 27 4.42 -6.64 -4.22
N GLY A 28 4.47 -7.11 -2.98
CA GLY A 28 3.68 -8.24 -2.51
C GLY A 28 2.45 -7.83 -1.71
N HIS A 29 1.53 -8.78 -1.53
CA HIS A 29 0.27 -8.60 -0.80
C HIS A 29 0.46 -7.94 0.58
N LYS A 30 1.49 -8.35 1.33
CA LYS A 30 1.77 -7.78 2.66
C LYS A 30 2.08 -6.27 2.64
N GLU A 31 2.85 -5.82 1.66
CA GLU A 31 3.22 -4.40 1.54
C GLU A 31 2.01 -3.57 1.08
N LEU A 32 1.23 -4.08 0.10
CA LEU A 32 -0.04 -3.49 -0.32
C LEU A 32 -0.99 -3.29 0.87
N CYS A 33 -1.22 -4.33 1.66
CA CYS A 33 -2.16 -4.26 2.78
C CYS A 33 -1.63 -3.42 3.94
N SER A 34 -0.30 -3.36 4.13
CA SER A 34 0.31 -2.43 5.09
C SER A 34 0.09 -0.98 4.67
N ALA A 35 0.32 -0.65 3.39
CA ALA A 35 0.06 0.69 2.86
C ALA A 35 -1.42 1.06 2.95
N TYR A 36 -2.32 0.13 2.62
CA TYR A 36 -3.76 0.34 2.72
C TYR A 36 -4.21 0.59 4.16
N LYS A 37 -3.67 -0.17 5.13
CA LYS A 37 -3.94 0.04 6.55
C LYS A 37 -3.44 1.39 7.05
N HIS A 38 -2.25 1.82 6.60
CA HIS A 38 -1.71 3.13 6.93
C HIS A 38 -2.61 4.25 6.39
N PHE A 39 -3.01 4.16 5.11
CA PHE A 39 -4.00 5.07 4.52
C PHE A 39 -5.30 5.09 5.33
N ARG A 40 -5.86 3.93 5.69
CA ARG A 40 -7.10 3.85 6.50
C ARG A 40 -6.95 4.53 7.86
N SER A 41 -5.80 4.38 8.52
CA SER A 41 -5.51 5.06 9.78
C SER A 41 -5.51 6.57 9.62
N GLU A 42 -4.85 7.10 8.58
CA GLU A 42 -4.90 8.52 8.25
C GLU A 42 -6.29 8.97 7.82
N TYR A 43 -7.04 8.15 7.11
CA TYR A 43 -8.40 8.50 6.66
C TYR A 43 -9.40 8.57 7.82
N SER A 44 -9.28 7.68 8.81
CA SER A 44 -10.14 7.66 10.00
C SER A 44 -9.68 8.58 11.13
N GLY A 45 -8.46 9.10 11.04
CA GLY A 45 -7.87 9.96 12.06
C GLY A 45 -8.60 11.29 12.17
N TRP A 46 -8.54 11.90 13.36
CA TRP A 46 -9.01 13.27 13.52
C TRP A 46 -7.92 14.24 13.10
N HIS A 47 -8.11 14.93 11.97
CA HIS A 47 -7.17 15.93 11.43
C HIS A 47 -7.72 17.35 11.63
N PRO A 48 -7.50 17.98 12.81
CA PRO A 48 -8.07 19.30 13.10
C PRO A 48 -7.51 20.44 12.23
N LEU A 49 -6.42 20.22 11.48
CA LEU A 49 -5.69 21.30 10.80
C LEU A 49 -5.24 21.02 9.35
N SER A 50 -5.17 19.76 8.87
CA SER A 50 -4.77 19.47 7.48
C SER A 50 -4.92 18.00 7.09
N ASN A 51 -5.45 17.73 5.89
CA ASN A 51 -5.52 16.39 5.30
C ASN A 51 -4.20 15.91 4.67
N LYS A 52 -3.07 16.59 4.92
CA LYS A 52 -1.75 16.25 4.35
C LYS A 52 -1.35 14.78 4.58
N GLY A 53 -1.67 14.20 5.74
CA GLY A 53 -1.42 12.78 6.03
C GLY A 53 -2.21 11.84 5.12
N VAL A 54 -3.48 12.17 4.85
CA VAL A 54 -4.35 11.42 3.95
C VAL A 54 -3.84 11.50 2.51
N PHE A 55 -3.46 12.68 2.03
CA PHE A 55 -2.92 12.86 0.69
C PHE A 55 -1.58 12.13 0.50
N THR A 56 -0.68 12.22 1.48
CA THR A 56 0.61 11.52 1.45
C THR A 56 0.40 10.00 1.41
N SER A 57 -0.46 9.47 2.28
CA SER A 57 -0.74 8.03 2.33
C SER A 57 -1.47 7.52 1.07
N LEU A 58 -2.32 8.33 0.43
CA LEU A 58 -2.91 8.00 -0.89
C LEU A 58 -1.84 7.88 -1.98
N ARG A 59 -0.88 8.80 -2.00
CA ARG A 59 0.23 8.77 -2.96
C ARG A 59 1.08 7.52 -2.75
N ASP A 60 1.43 7.23 -1.50
CA ASP A 60 2.26 6.08 -1.16
C ASP A 60 1.52 4.76 -1.45
N LEU A 61 0.22 4.68 -1.15
CA LEU A 61 -0.63 3.54 -1.54
C LEU A 61 -0.70 3.38 -3.06
N GLY A 62 -0.80 4.48 -3.81
CA GLY A 62 -0.81 4.47 -5.27
C GLY A 62 0.49 3.93 -5.87
N ASP A 63 1.63 4.30 -5.30
CA ASP A 63 2.95 3.79 -5.70
C ASP A 63 3.12 2.30 -5.41
N VAL A 64 2.58 1.82 -4.28
CA VAL A 64 2.56 0.38 -3.97
C VAL A 64 1.59 -0.35 -4.91
N ALA A 65 0.34 0.10 -5.04
CA ALA A 65 -0.67 -0.52 -5.89
C ALA A 65 -0.22 -0.63 -7.36
N SER A 66 0.45 0.38 -7.91
CA SER A 66 0.97 0.36 -9.29
C SER A 66 2.02 -0.75 -9.54
N ARG A 67 2.66 -1.26 -8.49
CA ARG A 67 3.68 -2.32 -8.54
C ARG A 67 3.10 -3.69 -8.17
N TYR A 68 1.80 -3.79 -7.86
CA TYR A 68 1.18 -5.03 -7.41
C TYR A 68 0.90 -5.96 -8.60
N GLU A 69 1.50 -7.15 -8.59
CA GLU A 69 1.36 -8.12 -9.68
C GLU A 69 0.18 -9.08 -9.50
N GLY A 70 -0.47 -9.08 -8.32
CA GLY A 70 -1.52 -10.04 -7.99
C GLY A 70 -2.87 -9.76 -8.66
N ASP A 71 -3.21 -8.49 -8.87
CA ASP A 71 -4.51 -8.08 -9.44
C ASP A 71 -4.37 -6.82 -10.32
N ALA A 72 -4.85 -6.91 -11.56
CA ALA A 72 -4.73 -5.84 -12.55
C ALA A 72 -5.63 -4.62 -12.24
N SER A 73 -6.73 -4.79 -11.52
CA SER A 73 -7.60 -3.69 -11.09
C SER A 73 -6.95 -2.86 -9.99
N ILE A 74 -6.19 -3.49 -9.10
CA ILE A 74 -5.36 -2.81 -8.09
C ILE A 74 -4.23 -2.04 -8.77
N GLN A 75 -3.56 -2.67 -9.73
CA GLN A 75 -2.52 -2.01 -10.52
C GLN A 75 -3.06 -0.77 -11.26
N ALA A 76 -4.26 -0.87 -11.84
CA ALA A 76 -4.93 0.24 -12.52
C ALA A 76 -5.42 1.34 -11.55
N ALA A 77 -5.69 1.01 -10.29
CA ALA A 77 -6.04 1.98 -9.25
C ALA A 77 -4.83 2.83 -8.83
N GLY A 78 -3.62 2.28 -8.91
CA GLY A 78 -2.38 2.92 -8.46
C GLY A 78 -2.17 4.36 -8.97
N PRO A 79 -2.17 4.62 -10.29
CA PRO A 79 -2.03 5.97 -10.84
C PRO A 79 -3.15 6.94 -10.42
N ARG A 80 -4.36 6.43 -10.19
CA ARG A 80 -5.49 7.25 -9.72
C ARG A 80 -5.28 7.69 -8.27
N LEU A 81 -4.89 6.76 -7.39
CA LEU A 81 -4.56 7.05 -6.00
C LEU A 81 -3.41 8.04 -5.87
N LYS A 82 -2.38 7.88 -6.71
CA LYS A 82 -1.27 8.81 -6.80
C LYS A 82 -1.73 10.23 -7.12
N LYS A 83 -2.56 10.37 -8.16
CA LYS A 83 -3.13 11.65 -8.56
C LYS A 83 -4.00 12.27 -7.46
N MET A 84 -4.77 11.47 -6.71
CA MET A 84 -5.54 11.96 -5.57
C MET A 84 -4.63 12.48 -4.45
N GLY A 85 -3.51 11.81 -4.19
CA GLY A 85 -2.51 12.26 -3.21
C GLY A 85 -1.75 13.52 -3.60
N GLU A 86 -1.76 13.89 -4.89
CA GLU A 86 -1.21 15.14 -5.41
C GLU A 86 -2.26 16.27 -5.52
N SER A 87 -3.53 15.97 -5.21
CA SER A 87 -4.65 16.92 -5.31
C SER A 87 -4.73 17.84 -4.09
N ASP A 88 -5.20 19.07 -4.31
CA ASP A 88 -5.51 20.02 -3.24
C ASP A 88 -6.89 19.78 -2.61
N SER A 89 -7.73 18.94 -3.23
CA SER A 89 -9.08 18.65 -2.78
C SER A 89 -9.30 17.16 -2.53
N PHE A 90 -10.03 16.86 -1.45
CA PHE A 90 -10.34 15.51 -1.03
C PHE A 90 -11.77 15.11 -1.42
N ASN A 91 -11.92 14.05 -2.21
CA ASN A 91 -13.22 13.49 -2.60
C ASN A 91 -13.39 12.09 -2.02
N MET A 92 -14.26 11.98 -1.02
CA MET A 92 -14.53 10.74 -0.28
C MET A 92 -14.97 9.59 -1.20
N LEU A 93 -15.92 9.85 -2.09
CA LEU A 93 -16.49 8.83 -2.99
C LEU A 93 -15.44 8.32 -3.99
N GLU A 94 -14.60 9.22 -4.49
CA GLU A 94 -13.53 8.85 -5.43
C GLU A 94 -12.49 7.95 -4.76
N VAL A 95 -12.16 8.26 -3.51
CA VAL A 95 -11.22 7.47 -2.70
C VAL A 95 -11.78 6.09 -2.38
N GLU A 96 -13.04 6.00 -1.93
CA GLU A 96 -13.67 4.71 -1.59
C GLU A 96 -13.81 3.81 -2.82
N THR A 97 -14.25 4.37 -3.95
CA THR A 97 -14.39 3.61 -5.21
C THR A 97 -13.04 3.13 -5.75
N THR A 98 -12.00 3.95 -5.63
CA THR A 98 -10.66 3.60 -6.13
C THR A 98 -9.92 2.64 -5.21
N THR A 99 -10.17 2.69 -3.89
CA THR A 99 -9.55 1.77 -2.92
C THR A 99 -10.31 0.47 -2.74
N SER A 100 -11.55 0.37 -3.21
CA SER A 100 -12.39 -0.83 -3.15
C SER A 100 -11.69 -2.15 -3.56
N PRO A 101 -11.00 -2.26 -4.71
CA PRO A 101 -10.31 -3.50 -5.07
C PRO A 101 -9.17 -3.86 -4.09
N ILE A 102 -8.50 -2.86 -3.52
CA ILE A 102 -7.45 -3.06 -2.51
C ILE A 102 -8.07 -3.54 -1.19
N ALA A 103 -9.23 -2.99 -0.82
CA ALA A 103 -9.97 -3.43 0.36
C ALA A 103 -10.40 -4.90 0.24
N ALA A 104 -10.91 -5.29 -0.94
CA ALA A 104 -11.30 -6.66 -1.23
C ALA A 104 -10.10 -7.62 -1.16
N GLU A 105 -8.97 -7.23 -1.75
CA GLU A 105 -7.73 -8.01 -1.73
C GLU A 105 -7.20 -8.20 -0.31
N CYS A 106 -7.14 -7.13 0.48
CA CYS A 106 -6.60 -7.18 1.83
C CYS A 106 -7.53 -7.82 2.86
N GLY A 107 -8.66 -8.36 2.42
CA GLY A 107 -9.70 -8.94 3.25
C GLY A 107 -10.22 -7.90 4.22
N ASP A 108 -11.07 -7.01 3.72
CA ASP A 108 -11.85 -6.00 4.44
C ASP A 108 -11.14 -5.62 5.74
N ALA A 109 -10.16 -4.71 5.68
CA ALA A 109 -9.26 -4.31 6.79
C ALA A 109 -10.02 -3.73 7.99
N SER A 110 -10.87 -4.58 8.55
CA SER A 110 -11.90 -4.38 9.53
C SER A 110 -11.23 -4.57 10.87
N TYR A 111 -11.37 -3.54 11.68
CA TYR A 111 -11.13 -3.56 13.11
C TYR A 111 -11.97 -4.65 13.79
#